data_AF-V6TVY4-F1
#
_entry.id   AF-V6TVY4-F1
#
_cell.length_a   1.000
_cell.length_b   1.000
_cell.length_c   1.000
_cell.angle_alpha   90.00
_cell.angle_beta   90.00
_cell.angle_gamma   90.00
#
_symmetry.space_group_name_H-M   'P 1'
#
loop_
_entity.id
_entity.type
_entity.pdbx_description
1 polymer ?
#
loop_
_entity_poly.entity_id
_entity_poly.type
_entity_poly.pdbx_seq_one_letter_code
_entity_poly.pdbx_strand_id
1 'polypeptide(L)'
;MRNSQFFGHMFSTSDAIDMGSDVQLSGIRTDLINAMNANPRYILKTNANMVSFKEILKASEQDGSYMYTGITKPADRLLVSRLQPHDQALLIHSGPARMAGAHAVIEVAGRPQTYFDASLRRQAHRVPFRYIRTLKRVIPLEALVRIGRELEIELFSEKRRLMIDQITEAQFVALLKLEEGSGEVDDEATRPSDSSS
;
A
#
# COMPACT_ATOMS: atom_id res chain seq x y z
N MET A 1 51.40 68.69 24.71
CA MET A 1 50.66 69.39 25.77
C MET A 1 49.41 68.57 26.12
N ARG A 2 49.21 68.29 27.42
CA ARG A 2 47.98 67.84 28.13
C ARG A 2 47.43 66.43 27.76
N ASN A 3 47.50 65.44 28.66
CA ASN A 3 46.55 65.10 29.76
C ASN A 3 45.10 64.91 29.25
N SER A 4 44.27 63.94 29.67
CA SER A 4 44.35 62.79 30.59
C SER A 4 42.93 62.17 30.63
N GLN A 5 42.83 60.83 30.55
CA GLN A 5 41.94 59.87 31.25
C GLN A 5 40.40 60.05 31.43
N PHE A 6 39.75 58.88 31.55
CA PHE A 6 38.45 58.50 32.20
C PHE A 6 37.17 58.56 31.32
N PHE A 7 36.19 57.63 31.32
CA PHE A 7 35.73 56.41 32.05
C PHE A 7 35.10 55.47 30.98
N GLY A 8 35.13 54.12 31.02
CA GLY A 8 34.37 53.24 31.91
C GLY A 8 33.03 52.79 31.29
N HIS A 9 32.90 51.50 30.88
CA HIS A 9 31.74 50.63 31.17
C HIS A 9 31.92 49.23 30.54
N MET A 10 31.93 48.21 31.40
CA MET A 10 31.72 46.81 31.06
C MET A 10 30.28 46.62 30.55
N PHE A 11 30.11 45.85 29.48
CA PHE A 11 28.91 45.05 29.26
C PHE A 11 29.32 43.61 28.94
N SER A 12 29.13 42.77 29.95
CA SER A 12 28.91 41.34 29.82
C SER A 12 27.48 41.11 29.32
N THR A 13 27.30 40.05 28.52
CA THR A 13 26.07 39.32 28.09
C THR A 13 26.19 39.04 26.59
N SER A 14 25.83 37.89 26.04
CA SER A 14 25.55 36.56 26.55
C SER A 14 25.62 35.67 25.31
N ASP A 15 26.15 34.46 25.47
CA ASP A 15 25.97 33.39 24.48
C ASP A 15 24.47 33.21 24.21
N ALA A 16 24.07 33.51 22.98
CA ALA A 16 22.82 33.05 22.42
C ALA A 16 23.11 32.68 20.96
N ILE A 17 23.85 31.59 20.78
CA ILE A 17 23.84 30.85 19.53
C ILE A 17 22.40 30.37 19.37
N ASP A 18 21.73 30.90 18.34
CA ASP A 18 20.45 30.45 17.82
C ASP A 18 20.56 28.97 17.42
N MET A 19 20.39 28.08 18.39
CA MET A 19 20.25 26.62 18.21
C MET A 19 18.79 26.21 17.99
N GLY A 20 17.90 27.16 17.68
CA GLY A 20 16.47 26.90 17.46
C GLY A 20 16.14 26.57 16.00
N SER A 21 16.90 27.09 15.04
CA SER A 21 16.63 26.96 13.61
C SER A 21 17.21 25.67 13.00
N ASP A 22 18.39 25.23 13.45
CA ASP A 22 19.06 24.03 12.92
C ASP A 22 18.37 22.71 13.32
N VAL A 23 17.75 22.64 14.50
CA VAL A 23 17.02 21.45 14.95
C VAL A 23 15.73 21.25 14.14
N GLN A 24 15.03 22.33 13.78
CA GLN A 24 13.82 22.26 12.96
C GLN A 24 14.13 21.89 11.51
N LEU A 25 15.18 22.45 10.92
CA LEU A 25 15.62 22.13 9.55
C LEU A 25 16.18 20.70 9.44
N SER A 26 16.86 20.21 10.48
CA SER A 26 17.32 18.83 10.62
C SER A 26 16.16 17.83 10.68
N GLY A 27 15.11 18.14 11.46
CA GLY A 27 13.90 17.33 11.53
C GLY A 27 13.17 17.24 10.19
N ILE A 28 12.95 18.38 9.53
CA ILE A 28 12.29 18.44 8.21
C ILE A 28 13.09 17.65 7.15
N ARG A 29 14.43 17.74 7.15
CA ARG A 29 15.28 16.97 6.23
C ARG A 29 15.21 15.47 6.52
N THR A 30 15.18 15.07 7.79
CA THR A 30 15.09 13.66 8.18
C THR A 30 13.73 13.07 7.81
N ASP A 31 12.64 13.80 8.02
CA ASP A 31 11.29 13.38 7.64
C ASP A 31 11.12 13.32 6.12
N LEU A 32 11.71 14.27 5.38
CA LEU A 32 11.70 14.26 3.91
C LEU A 32 12.51 13.08 3.36
N ILE A 33 13.68 12.79 3.94
CA ILE A 33 14.53 11.64 3.56
C ILE A 33 13.82 10.33 3.91
N ASN A 34 13.15 10.24 5.05
CA ASN A 34 12.36 9.05 5.43
C ASN A 34 11.14 8.87 4.54
N ALA A 35 10.47 9.95 4.15
CA ALA A 35 9.37 9.92 3.18
C ALA A 35 9.85 9.57 1.77
N MET A 36 11.07 9.99 1.38
CA MET A 36 11.71 9.63 0.11
C MET A 36 12.26 8.20 0.10
N ASN A 37 12.64 7.66 1.26
CA ASN A 37 13.09 6.28 1.42
C ASN A 37 11.95 5.29 1.73
N ALA A 38 10.73 5.78 1.95
CA ALA A 38 9.56 4.93 2.11
C ALA A 38 9.23 4.29 0.76
N ASN A 39 9.65 3.04 0.56
CA ASN A 39 9.20 2.26 -0.57
C ASN A 39 7.68 2.13 -0.51
N PRO A 40 6.93 2.73 -1.43
CA PRO A 40 5.48 2.65 -1.38
C PRO A 40 5.05 1.20 -1.61
N ARG A 41 4.10 0.75 -0.79
CA ARG A 41 3.45 -0.55 -0.96
C ARG A 41 2.04 -0.31 -1.47
N TYR A 42 1.48 -1.33 -2.08
CA TYR A 42 0.17 -1.24 -2.68
C TYR A 42 -0.72 -2.41 -2.27
N ILE A 43 -2.00 -2.24 -2.49
CA ILE A 43 -2.98 -3.31 -2.51
C ILE A 43 -3.64 -3.30 -3.88
N LEU A 44 -3.74 -4.45 -4.53
CA LEU A 44 -4.50 -4.63 -5.76
C LEU A 44 -5.69 -5.56 -5.51
N LYS A 45 -6.90 -5.06 -5.68
CA LYS A 45 -8.15 -5.81 -5.56
C LYS A 45 -8.69 -6.15 -6.94
N THR A 46 -8.82 -7.44 -7.23
CA THR A 46 -9.46 -7.96 -8.46
C THR A 46 -10.69 -8.79 -8.10
N ASN A 47 -11.54 -9.07 -9.10
CA ASN A 47 -12.51 -10.15 -9.00
C ASN A 47 -11.89 -11.37 -9.69
N ALA A 48 -11.84 -12.52 -9.01
CA ALA A 48 -11.17 -13.72 -9.54
C ALA A 48 -11.88 -14.33 -10.75
N ASN A 49 -13.15 -13.98 -11.01
CA ASN A 49 -13.83 -14.35 -12.27
C ASN A 49 -13.38 -13.50 -13.46
N MET A 50 -12.76 -12.34 -13.22
CA MET A 50 -12.23 -11.46 -14.26
C MET A 50 -10.73 -11.63 -14.44
N VAL A 51 -9.99 -11.57 -13.32
CA VAL A 51 -8.55 -11.80 -13.27
C VAL A 51 -8.24 -12.48 -11.95
N SER A 52 -7.90 -13.76 -12.03
CA SER A 52 -7.48 -14.58 -10.93
C SER A 52 -5.97 -14.52 -10.70
N PHE A 53 -5.55 -14.77 -9.46
CA PHE A 53 -4.17 -15.02 -9.09
C PHE A 53 -3.51 -16.08 -9.99
N LYS A 54 -4.22 -17.15 -10.34
CA LYS A 54 -3.67 -18.24 -11.18
C LYS A 54 -3.32 -17.75 -12.59
N GLU A 55 -4.10 -16.85 -13.16
CA GLU A 55 -3.79 -16.24 -14.47
C GLU A 55 -2.56 -15.35 -14.40
N ILE A 56 -2.44 -14.56 -13.32
CA ILE A 56 -1.26 -13.71 -13.10
C ILE A 56 -0.01 -14.57 -12.91
N LEU A 57 -0.09 -15.62 -12.09
CA LEU A 57 1.02 -16.56 -11.87
C LEU A 57 1.47 -17.19 -13.20
N LYS A 58 0.53 -17.78 -13.93
CA LYS A 58 0.82 -18.45 -15.20
C LYS A 58 1.47 -17.51 -16.22
N ALA A 59 0.92 -16.31 -16.42
CA ALA A 59 1.48 -15.33 -17.34
C ALA A 59 2.85 -14.79 -16.86
N SER A 60 3.06 -14.69 -15.54
CA SER A 60 4.37 -14.30 -15.00
C SER A 60 5.43 -15.36 -15.27
N GLU A 61 5.09 -16.64 -15.19
CA GLU A 61 6.00 -17.76 -15.48
C GLU A 61 6.27 -17.92 -16.98
N GLN A 62 5.27 -17.64 -17.84
CA GLN A 62 5.36 -17.85 -19.28
C GLN A 62 5.90 -16.63 -20.04
N ASP A 63 5.36 -15.45 -19.75
CA ASP A 63 5.57 -14.21 -20.50
C ASP A 63 6.34 -13.15 -19.68
N GLY A 64 6.72 -13.49 -18.43
CA GLY A 64 7.38 -12.60 -17.49
C GLY A 64 6.44 -11.66 -16.73
N SER A 65 5.24 -11.38 -17.24
CA SER A 65 4.22 -10.58 -16.55
C SER A 65 2.82 -10.77 -17.13
N TYR A 66 1.80 -10.50 -16.32
CA TYR A 66 0.41 -10.35 -16.73
C TYR A 66 0.07 -8.87 -16.98
N MET A 67 -0.46 -8.55 -18.15
CA MET A 67 -0.91 -7.19 -18.47
C MET A 67 -2.33 -6.95 -17.92
N TYR A 68 -2.43 -6.31 -16.76
CA TYR A 68 -3.72 -5.97 -16.17
C TYR A 68 -4.31 -4.72 -16.82
N THR A 69 -5.49 -4.86 -17.42
CA THR A 69 -6.15 -3.81 -18.22
C THR A 69 -7.48 -3.35 -17.60
N GLY A 70 -8.08 -2.30 -18.16
CA GLY A 70 -9.46 -1.88 -17.83
C GLY A 70 -9.55 -0.94 -16.64
N ILE A 71 -8.43 -0.34 -16.22
CA ILE A 71 -8.41 0.63 -15.11
C ILE A 71 -8.92 1.98 -15.61
N THR A 72 -10.21 2.23 -15.40
CA THR A 72 -10.91 3.39 -15.98
C THR A 72 -11.37 4.41 -14.95
N LYS A 73 -11.50 4.03 -13.67
CA LYS A 73 -11.98 4.93 -12.62
C LYS A 73 -10.95 6.04 -12.35
N PRO A 74 -11.34 7.33 -12.32
CA PRO A 74 -10.40 8.44 -12.13
C PRO A 74 -9.49 8.30 -10.89
N ALA A 75 -10.03 7.87 -9.76
CA ALA A 75 -9.25 7.68 -8.52
C ALA A 75 -8.18 6.58 -8.67
N ASP A 76 -8.55 5.42 -9.23
CA ASP A 76 -7.61 4.33 -9.48
C ASP A 76 -6.54 4.72 -10.51
N ARG A 77 -6.91 5.49 -11.55
CA ARG A 77 -5.96 5.97 -12.56
C ARG A 77 -4.89 6.88 -11.95
N LEU A 78 -5.26 7.75 -11.00
CA LEU A 78 -4.29 8.61 -10.31
C LEU A 78 -3.27 7.77 -9.54
N LEU A 79 -3.73 6.75 -8.81
CA LEU A 79 -2.87 5.86 -8.03
C LEU A 79 -1.98 5.02 -8.95
N VAL A 80 -2.54 4.45 -10.01
CA VAL A 80 -1.78 3.69 -11.02
C VAL A 80 -0.72 4.54 -11.68
N SER A 81 -0.99 5.81 -11.99
CA SER A 81 0.01 6.68 -12.63
C SER A 81 1.27 6.91 -11.79
N ARG A 82 1.23 6.62 -10.49
CA ARG A 82 2.36 6.76 -9.55
C ARG A 82 3.21 5.50 -9.47
N LEU A 83 2.68 4.34 -9.86
CA LEU A 83 3.39 3.06 -9.77
C LEU A 83 4.71 3.10 -10.53
N GLN A 84 5.75 2.64 -9.88
CA GLN A 84 7.08 2.42 -10.43
C GLN A 84 7.37 0.94 -10.60
N PRO A 85 8.28 0.56 -11.51
CA PRO A 85 8.78 -0.81 -11.57
C PRO A 85 9.30 -1.26 -10.19
N HIS A 86 9.03 -2.53 -9.84
CA HIS A 86 9.34 -3.17 -8.56
C HIS A 86 8.50 -2.73 -7.36
N ASP A 87 7.56 -1.79 -7.52
CA ASP A 87 6.55 -1.55 -6.48
C ASP A 87 5.77 -2.83 -6.20
N GLN A 88 5.66 -3.19 -4.93
CA GLN A 88 4.98 -4.41 -4.51
C GLN A 88 3.54 -4.14 -4.12
N ALA A 89 2.66 -5.07 -4.46
CA ALA A 89 1.26 -5.04 -4.11
C ALA A 89 0.80 -6.37 -3.47
N LEU A 90 -0.10 -6.26 -2.49
CA LEU A 90 -0.85 -7.40 -1.97
C LEU A 90 -2.02 -7.66 -2.92
N LEU A 91 -2.05 -8.83 -3.55
CA LEU A 91 -3.13 -9.23 -4.44
C LEU A 91 -4.30 -9.81 -3.65
N ILE A 92 -5.45 -9.14 -3.73
CA ILE A 92 -6.70 -9.50 -3.07
C ILE A 92 -7.76 -9.84 -4.12
N HIS A 93 -8.41 -10.98 -3.94
CA HIS A 93 -9.67 -11.27 -4.61
C HIS A 93 -10.85 -10.77 -3.76
N SER A 94 -11.70 -9.96 -4.38
CA SER A 94 -12.97 -9.49 -3.80
C SER A 94 -14.12 -10.49 -3.95
N GLY A 95 -13.98 -11.47 -4.83
CA GLY A 95 -14.99 -12.48 -5.11
C GLY A 95 -14.52 -13.45 -6.20
N PRO A 96 -15.25 -14.57 -6.43
CA PRO A 96 -16.42 -15.03 -5.67
C PRO A 96 -16.05 -15.45 -4.23
N ALA A 97 -17.03 -15.61 -3.34
CA ALA A 97 -16.81 -15.81 -1.90
C ALA A 97 -15.79 -16.91 -1.56
N ARG A 98 -15.86 -18.06 -2.25
CA ARG A 98 -14.91 -19.19 -2.10
C ARG A 98 -13.44 -18.85 -2.43
N MET A 99 -13.21 -17.76 -3.15
CA MET A 99 -11.88 -17.27 -3.54
C MET A 99 -11.54 -15.93 -2.89
N ALA A 100 -12.44 -15.34 -2.11
CA ALA A 100 -12.26 -14.02 -1.55
C ALA A 100 -11.18 -14.01 -0.46
N GLY A 101 -10.22 -13.08 -0.57
CA GLY A 101 -9.07 -13.00 0.33
C GLY A 101 -7.80 -12.58 -0.39
N ALA A 102 -6.71 -12.43 0.36
CA ALA A 102 -5.38 -12.19 -0.20
C ALA A 102 -4.69 -13.51 -0.53
N HIS A 103 -4.01 -13.57 -1.68
CA HIS A 103 -3.43 -14.81 -2.22
C HIS A 103 -1.92 -14.73 -2.41
N ALA A 104 -1.41 -13.57 -2.81
CA ALA A 104 -0.03 -13.42 -3.23
C ALA A 104 0.48 -11.99 -3.05
N VAL A 105 1.80 -11.88 -3.04
CA VAL A 105 2.50 -10.63 -3.32
C VAL A 105 2.89 -10.63 -4.79
N ILE A 106 2.58 -9.54 -5.45
CA ILE A 106 2.95 -9.26 -6.84
C ILE A 106 3.77 -7.96 -6.87
N GLU A 107 4.44 -7.70 -7.98
CA GLU A 107 5.09 -6.42 -8.23
C GLU A 107 4.75 -5.88 -9.61
N VAL A 108 4.99 -4.58 -9.78
CA VAL A 108 4.93 -3.91 -11.07
C VAL A 108 6.17 -4.28 -11.89
N ALA A 109 5.97 -4.97 -13.02
CA ALA A 109 7.06 -5.42 -13.88
C ALA A 109 7.60 -4.32 -14.81
N GLY A 110 6.87 -3.23 -14.96
CA GLY A 110 7.19 -2.15 -15.89
C GLY A 110 6.23 -0.97 -15.74
N ARG A 111 6.55 0.15 -16.39
CA ARG A 111 5.77 1.39 -16.21
C ARG A 111 4.32 1.22 -16.68
N PRO A 112 3.34 1.74 -15.93
CA PRO A 112 1.95 1.84 -16.36
C PRO A 112 1.83 2.54 -17.70
N GLN A 113 0.91 2.05 -18.54
CA GLN A 113 0.66 2.61 -19.86
C GLN A 113 -0.76 3.12 -19.96
N THR A 114 -0.90 4.33 -20.48
CA THR A 114 -2.19 4.92 -20.84
C THR A 114 -2.59 4.43 -22.23
N TYR A 115 -3.88 4.12 -22.43
CA TYR A 115 -4.45 3.88 -23.75
C TYR A 115 -5.91 4.34 -23.81
N PHE A 116 -6.48 4.39 -25.01
CA PHE A 116 -7.91 4.66 -25.20
C PHE A 116 -8.66 3.32 -25.34
N ASP A 117 -9.58 3.05 -24.42
CA ASP A 117 -10.47 1.89 -24.50
C ASP A 117 -11.64 2.22 -25.43
N ALA A 118 -11.64 1.64 -26.63
CA ALA A 118 -12.66 1.87 -27.64
C ALA A 118 -14.04 1.36 -27.23
N SER A 119 -14.12 0.29 -26.43
CA SER A 119 -15.38 -0.30 -25.97
C SER A 119 -16.07 0.59 -24.94
N LEU A 120 -15.29 1.21 -24.05
CA LEU A 120 -15.78 2.11 -23.00
C LEU A 120 -15.73 3.60 -23.38
N ARG A 121 -15.20 3.90 -24.58
CA ARG A 121 -14.96 5.24 -25.13
C ARG A 121 -14.29 6.19 -24.14
N ARG A 122 -13.25 5.72 -23.45
CA ARG A 122 -12.55 6.50 -22.42
C ARG A 122 -11.09 6.09 -22.28
N GLN A 123 -10.30 6.99 -21.71
CA GLN A 123 -8.91 6.72 -21.38
C GLN A 123 -8.81 5.74 -20.19
N ALA A 124 -8.06 4.66 -20.40
CA ALA A 124 -7.79 3.61 -19.44
C ALA A 124 -6.29 3.46 -19.19
N HIS A 125 -5.94 2.77 -18.11
CA HIS A 125 -4.56 2.34 -17.85
C HIS A 125 -4.45 0.83 -17.94
N ARG A 126 -3.26 0.37 -18.32
CA ARG A 126 -2.81 -1.01 -18.17
C ARG A 126 -1.49 -1.06 -17.44
N VAL A 127 -1.31 -2.09 -16.61
CA VAL A 127 -0.13 -2.26 -15.76
C VAL A 127 0.37 -3.69 -15.90
N PRO A 128 1.65 -3.90 -16.24
CA PRO A 128 2.23 -5.23 -16.23
C PRO A 128 2.56 -5.62 -14.77
N PHE A 129 1.96 -6.70 -14.30
CA PHE A 129 2.23 -7.26 -12.97
C PHE A 129 2.98 -8.58 -13.08
N ARG A 130 3.96 -8.78 -12.20
CA ARG A 130 4.73 -10.00 -12.08
C ARG A 130 4.51 -10.63 -10.71
N TYR A 131 4.30 -11.93 -10.69
CA TYR A 131 4.23 -12.72 -9.47
C TYR A 131 5.57 -12.71 -8.71
N ILE A 132 5.52 -12.54 -7.39
CA ILE A 132 6.70 -12.70 -6.51
C ILE A 132 6.57 -13.99 -5.71
N ARG A 133 5.53 -14.08 -4.87
CA ARG A 133 5.31 -15.21 -3.97
C ARG A 133 3.85 -15.38 -3.62
N THR A 134 3.44 -16.61 -3.35
CA THR A 134 2.18 -16.90 -2.65
C THR A 134 2.31 -16.52 -1.18
N LEU A 135 1.16 -16.25 -0.56
CA LEU A 135 1.09 -16.19 0.90
C LEU A 135 1.20 -17.59 1.48
N LYS A 136 1.62 -17.70 2.75
CA LYS A 136 1.68 -18.98 3.48
C LYS A 136 0.30 -19.64 3.56
N ARG A 137 -0.74 -18.81 3.63
CA ARG A 137 -2.16 -19.18 3.55
C ARG A 137 -2.97 -18.02 2.97
N VAL A 138 -4.14 -18.31 2.46
CA VAL A 138 -5.08 -17.26 2.05
C VAL A 138 -5.52 -16.48 3.29
N ILE A 139 -5.40 -15.16 3.26
CA ILE A 139 -5.95 -14.30 4.32
C ILE A 139 -7.41 -13.99 3.97
N PRO A 140 -8.40 -14.38 4.80
CA PRO A 140 -9.80 -14.13 4.51
C PRO A 140 -10.11 -12.65 4.29
N LEU A 141 -11.01 -12.35 3.35
CA LEU A 141 -11.39 -10.96 3.04
C LEU A 141 -11.93 -10.21 4.26
N GLU A 142 -12.69 -10.88 5.14
CA GLU A 142 -13.22 -10.30 6.37
C GLU A 142 -12.12 -9.82 7.31
N ALA A 143 -11.08 -10.63 7.53
CA ALA A 143 -9.93 -10.26 8.34
C ALA A 143 -9.19 -9.05 7.74
N LEU A 144 -9.02 -9.02 6.41
CA LEU A 144 -8.40 -7.90 5.70
C LEU A 144 -9.22 -6.61 5.84
N VAL A 145 -10.55 -6.70 5.75
CA VAL A 145 -11.43 -5.54 5.92
C VAL A 145 -11.37 -5.01 7.35
N ARG A 146 -11.45 -5.91 8.36
CA ARG A 146 -11.39 -5.52 9.77
C ARG A 146 -10.08 -4.81 10.10
N ILE A 147 -8.95 -5.49 9.86
CA ILE A 147 -7.62 -4.95 10.15
C ILE A 147 -7.32 -3.74 9.26
N GLY A 148 -7.72 -3.77 7.99
CA GLY A 148 -7.52 -2.66 7.07
C GLY A 148 -8.25 -1.38 7.50
N ARG A 149 -9.43 -1.50 8.12
CA ARG A 149 -10.15 -0.36 8.71
C ARG A 149 -9.46 0.17 9.96
N GLU A 150 -8.98 -0.72 10.85
CA GLU A 150 -8.18 -0.33 12.03
C GLU A 150 -6.89 0.41 11.63
N LEU A 151 -6.31 0.03 10.49
CA LEU A 151 -5.12 0.66 9.90
C LEU A 151 -5.43 1.86 9.00
N GLU A 152 -6.69 2.31 8.92
CA GLU A 152 -7.13 3.45 8.11
C GLU A 152 -6.80 3.37 6.60
N ILE A 153 -6.78 2.15 6.04
CA ILE A 153 -6.52 1.92 4.62
C ILE A 153 -7.76 2.30 3.80
N GLU A 154 -7.63 3.23 2.85
CA GLU A 154 -8.75 3.79 2.08
C GLU A 154 -9.51 2.71 1.28
N LEU A 155 -8.80 1.69 0.77
CA LEU A 155 -9.39 0.59 0.00
C LEU A 155 -10.50 -0.18 0.73
N PHE A 156 -10.42 -0.23 2.07
CA PHE A 156 -11.38 -0.92 2.93
C PHE A 156 -12.39 0.03 3.60
N SER A 157 -12.27 1.33 3.31
CA SER A 157 -13.25 2.33 3.74
C SER A 157 -14.56 2.20 2.97
N GLU A 158 -15.67 2.58 3.61
CA GLU A 158 -16.99 2.61 2.96
C GLU A 158 -17.17 3.84 2.06
N LYS A 159 -16.29 4.83 2.20
CA LYS A 159 -16.34 6.12 1.50
C LYS A 159 -15.99 5.98 0.02
N ARG A 160 -15.11 5.03 -0.34
CA ARG A 160 -14.57 4.91 -1.69
C ARG A 160 -14.48 3.45 -2.14
N ARG A 161 -14.87 3.20 -3.39
CA ARG A 161 -14.76 1.88 -4.03
C ARG A 161 -13.52 1.81 -4.92
N LEU A 162 -12.35 1.81 -4.29
CA LEU A 162 -11.04 1.68 -4.94
C LEU A 162 -10.75 0.23 -5.34
N MET A 163 -9.99 0.06 -6.41
CA MET A 163 -9.41 -1.21 -6.84
C MET A 163 -7.93 -1.32 -6.49
N ILE A 164 -7.25 -0.19 -6.40
CA ILE A 164 -5.87 -0.10 -5.98
C ILE A 164 -5.76 0.95 -4.88
N ASP A 165 -4.82 0.75 -3.96
CA ASP A 165 -4.52 1.73 -2.94
C ASP A 165 -3.04 1.72 -2.61
N GLN A 166 -2.51 2.88 -2.24
CA GLN A 166 -1.14 3.06 -1.79
C GLN A 166 -1.13 3.02 -0.27
N ILE A 167 -0.29 2.18 0.30
CA ILE A 167 -0.16 1.99 1.73
C ILE A 167 1.31 2.09 2.14
N THR A 168 1.51 2.31 3.44
CA THR A 168 2.84 2.34 4.04
C THR A 168 3.42 0.92 4.17
N GLU A 169 4.74 0.83 4.31
CA GLU A 169 5.42 -0.45 4.62
C GLU A 169 4.85 -1.10 5.88
N ALA A 170 4.59 -0.30 6.92
CA ALA A 170 4.05 -0.79 8.19
C ALA A 170 2.67 -1.42 8.02
N GLN A 171 1.77 -0.79 7.26
CA GLN A 171 0.46 -1.35 6.93
C GLN A 171 0.59 -2.63 6.12
N PHE A 172 1.50 -2.67 5.15
CA PHE A 172 1.72 -3.84 4.30
C PHE A 172 2.21 -5.04 5.13
N VAL A 173 3.22 -4.83 5.98
CA VAL A 173 3.74 -5.85 6.90
C VAL A 173 2.67 -6.30 7.91
N ALA A 174 1.86 -5.38 8.44
CA ALA A 174 0.77 -5.72 9.36
C ALA A 174 -0.26 -6.65 8.71
N LEU A 175 -0.63 -6.40 7.45
CA LEU A 175 -1.52 -7.30 6.70
C LEU A 175 -0.86 -8.65 6.42
N LEU A 176 0.44 -8.68 6.08
CA LEU A 176 1.15 -9.93 5.83
C LEU A 176 1.26 -10.81 7.09
N LYS A 177 1.39 -10.23 8.29
CA LYS A 177 1.41 -11.00 9.55
C LYS A 177 0.15 -11.84 9.77
N LEU A 178 -0.98 -11.49 9.14
CA LEU A 178 -2.19 -12.29 9.19
C LEU A 178 -2.02 -13.66 8.52
N GLU A 179 -1.03 -13.83 7.64
CA GLU A 179 -0.69 -15.12 7.05
C GLU A 179 -0.08 -16.11 8.08
N GLU A 180 0.31 -15.63 9.28
CA GLU A 180 0.97 -16.42 10.33
C GLU A 180 0.06 -16.87 11.47
N GLY A 181 -1.12 -16.26 11.65
CA GLY A 181 -2.03 -16.66 12.72
C GLY A 181 -2.51 -18.11 12.58
N SER A 182 -2.70 -18.85 13.66
CA SER A 182 -3.51 -20.06 13.65
C SER A 182 -4.97 -19.65 13.50
N GLY A 183 -5.71 -20.25 12.56
CA GLY A 183 -7.14 -19.95 12.42
C GLY A 183 -7.91 -20.48 13.62
N GLU A 184 -8.33 -19.60 14.53
CA GLU A 184 -9.57 -19.82 15.25
C GLU A 184 -10.68 -19.43 14.27
N VAL A 185 -11.09 -20.41 13.48
CA VAL A 185 -12.41 -20.42 12.85
C VAL A 185 -13.24 -21.24 13.83
N ASP A 186 -14.19 -20.59 14.51
CA ASP A 186 -15.21 -21.29 15.28
C ASP A 186 -15.95 -22.25 14.34
N ASP A 187 -15.60 -23.54 14.44
CA ASP A 187 -16.30 -24.64 13.79
C ASP A 187 -17.59 -24.95 14.56
N GLU A 188 -18.51 -23.97 14.65
CA GLU A 188 -19.85 -24.18 15.18
C GLU A 188 -20.90 -24.23 14.05
N ALA A 189 -20.57 -24.93 12.96
CA ALA A 189 -21.51 -25.17 11.85
C ALA A 189 -21.56 -26.63 11.37
N THR A 190 -20.89 -27.57 12.03
CA THR A 190 -20.94 -29.00 11.68
C THR A 190 -21.29 -29.88 12.89
N ARG A 191 -22.45 -29.63 13.49
CA ARG A 191 -23.17 -30.70 14.20
C ARG A 191 -24.23 -31.28 13.27
N PRO A 192 -24.21 -32.59 12.95
CA PRO A 192 -25.32 -33.21 12.25
C PRO A 192 -26.55 -33.13 13.14
N SER A 193 -27.65 -32.61 12.60
CA SER A 193 -28.96 -32.71 13.23
C SER A 193 -29.42 -34.17 13.15
N ASP A 194 -29.15 -34.92 14.21
CA ASP A 194 -29.84 -36.19 14.46
C ASP A 194 -31.34 -35.90 14.56
N SER A 195 -32.08 -36.27 13.52
CA SER A 195 -33.53 -36.37 13.56
C SER A 195 -33.90 -37.85 13.51
N SER A 196 -34.02 -38.42 14.70
CA SER A 196 -34.77 -39.66 14.93
C SER A 196 -36.17 -39.28 15.40
N SER A 197 -37.20 -39.58 14.60
CA SER A 197 -38.55 -40.01 15.02
C SER A 197 -39.41 -40.27 13.78
#